data_AF-A0A7L0TS94-F1
#
_entry.id   AF-A0A7L0TS94-F1
#
_cell.length_a   1.000
_cell.length_b   1.000
_cell.length_c   1.000
_cell.angle_alpha   90.00
_cell.angle_beta   90.00
_cell.angle_gamma   90.00
#
_symmetry.space_group_name_H-M   'P 1'
#
loop_
_entity.id
_entity.type
_entity.pdbx_description
1 polymer ?
#
loop_
_entity_poly.entity_id
_entity_poly.type
_entity_poly.pdbx_seq_one_letter_code
_entity_poly.pdbx_strand_id
1 'polypeptide(L)'
;GLVNRVVSHLIQAIRSTDSSFGSIGRLGAGSYYEHVKISEPNEFDIMLVMPVARLQLDESDDTGAFYYLTFKRNPKEKYLLKFLDEDGKLSAFKMLEALREIIKREVKNIKDVEVTVKRKKAASPAITLQIKNPPAEISVDIILTLEVQQSWPPSTQDGLKIEQWLGRKVRGEFRNKSLYLVAKQNKREKVIRGNTWRLSFSHIEKAMINNHGSSKTCCESDGPKCCRKGCLKLLKYLVEQLKKKHTKELDKISSYHVKTAFFHSCVMWPNDTDWHLEDLDHCFQKYLGYFQFCLQKCQLPHFFIPQYNLLSLEDKATSNFLLRQINYELNNGFPIFWE
;
A
#
# COMPACT_ATOMS: atom_id res chain seq x y z
N GLY A 1 0.15 -9.93 -20.74
CA GLY A 1 -0.08 -10.75 -19.52
C GLY A 1 -1.56 -10.78 -19.16
N LEU A 2 -2.06 -11.92 -18.69
CA LEU A 2 -3.48 -12.19 -18.40
C LEU A 2 -4.16 -11.12 -17.53
N VAL A 3 -3.53 -10.74 -16.42
CA VAL A 3 -4.06 -9.73 -15.48
C VAL A 3 -4.30 -8.39 -16.17
N ASN A 4 -3.35 -7.92 -16.98
CA ASN A 4 -3.50 -6.65 -17.69
C ASN A 4 -4.69 -6.65 -18.64
N ARG A 5 -4.95 -7.78 -19.32
CA ARG A 5 -6.09 -7.93 -20.23
C ARG A 5 -7.42 -7.88 -19.47
N VAL A 6 -7.56 -8.68 -18.42
CA VAL A 6 -8.77 -8.73 -17.57
C VAL A 6 -9.07 -7.34 -16.98
N VAL A 7 -8.05 -6.69 -16.42
CA VAL A 7 -8.21 -5.38 -15.78
C VAL A 7 -8.54 -4.29 -16.79
N SER A 8 -7.93 -4.31 -17.97
CA SER A 8 -8.22 -3.30 -19.01
C SER A 8 -9.65 -3.45 -19.52
N HIS A 9 -10.12 -4.68 -19.73
CA HIS A 9 -11.51 -4.97 -20.10
C HIS A 9 -12.47 -4.44 -19.01
N LEU A 10 -12.19 -4.75 -17.73
CA LEU A 10 -13.00 -4.26 -16.62
C LEU A 10 -13.03 -2.73 -16.54
N ILE A 11 -11.91 -2.04 -16.70
CA ILE A 11 -11.87 -0.57 -16.68
C ILE A 11 -12.70 0.02 -17.82
N GLN A 12 -12.58 -0.54 -19.02
CA GLN A 12 -13.37 -0.08 -20.17
C GLN A 12 -14.86 -0.24 -19.88
N ALA A 13 -15.27 -1.39 -19.36
CA ALA A 13 -16.66 -1.66 -19.01
C ALA A 13 -17.16 -0.74 -17.88
N ILE A 14 -16.38 -0.56 -16.81
CA ILE A 14 -16.73 0.35 -15.70
C ILE A 14 -16.97 1.78 -16.22
N ARG A 15 -16.14 2.25 -17.15
CA ARG A 15 -16.27 3.59 -17.74
C ARG A 15 -17.52 3.74 -18.62
N SER A 16 -17.94 2.68 -19.30
CA SER A 16 -19.11 2.70 -20.20
C SER A 16 -20.44 2.42 -19.49
N THR A 17 -20.44 1.62 -18.43
CA THR A 17 -21.66 1.10 -17.79
C THR A 17 -22.28 2.10 -16.80
N ASP A 18 -21.48 2.85 -16.03
CA ASP A 18 -21.99 3.88 -15.11
C ASP A 18 -21.18 5.18 -15.28
N SER A 19 -21.88 6.26 -15.63
CA SER A 19 -21.28 7.60 -15.78
C SER A 19 -20.53 8.06 -14.53
N SER A 20 -20.87 7.52 -13.36
CA SER A 20 -20.27 7.86 -12.07
C SER A 20 -18.81 7.44 -11.93
N PHE A 21 -18.36 6.47 -12.74
CA PHE A 21 -16.99 5.98 -12.74
C PHE A 21 -16.30 6.20 -14.10
N GLY A 22 -16.90 7.02 -14.98
CA GLY A 22 -16.40 7.28 -16.34
C GLY A 22 -14.99 7.88 -16.40
N SER A 23 -14.55 8.56 -15.34
CA SER A 23 -13.23 9.17 -15.23
C SER A 23 -12.16 8.28 -14.57
N ILE A 24 -12.50 7.05 -14.16
CA ILE A 24 -11.55 6.17 -13.46
C ILE A 24 -10.33 5.89 -14.33
N GLY A 25 -9.15 6.23 -13.83
CA GLY A 25 -7.84 5.81 -14.32
C GLY A 25 -7.31 4.57 -13.61
N ARG A 26 -6.17 4.07 -14.09
CA ARG A 26 -5.45 2.95 -13.49
C ARG A 26 -4.11 3.41 -12.96
N LEU A 27 -3.78 3.01 -11.74
CA LEU A 27 -2.44 3.11 -11.18
C LEU A 27 -2.00 1.74 -10.66
N GLY A 28 -0.91 1.21 -11.20
CA GLY A 28 -0.28 -0.01 -10.70
C GLY A 28 0.58 0.28 -9.48
N ALA A 29 0.23 -0.33 -8.35
CA ALA A 29 0.88 -0.15 -7.05
C ALA A 29 1.23 -1.51 -6.42
N GLY A 30 2.14 -1.53 -5.45
CA GLY A 30 2.50 -2.76 -4.73
C GLY A 30 3.63 -3.55 -5.37
N SER A 31 3.92 -4.71 -4.77
CA SER A 31 5.19 -5.43 -4.91
C SER A 31 5.56 -5.81 -6.34
N TYR A 32 4.56 -6.19 -7.14
CA TYR A 32 4.74 -6.54 -8.55
C TYR A 32 5.24 -5.34 -9.37
N TYR A 33 4.59 -4.19 -9.24
CA TYR A 33 4.93 -2.97 -9.98
C TYR A 33 6.17 -2.24 -9.43
N GLU A 34 6.61 -2.61 -8.23
CA GLU A 34 7.82 -2.11 -7.57
C GLU A 34 9.05 -3.01 -7.83
N HIS A 35 8.85 -4.17 -8.47
CA HIS A 35 9.86 -5.21 -8.73
C HIS A 35 10.54 -5.74 -7.46
N VAL A 36 9.76 -5.90 -6.38
CA VAL A 36 10.22 -6.33 -5.05
C VAL A 36 9.50 -7.59 -4.54
N LYS A 37 9.05 -8.46 -5.46
CA LYS A 37 8.54 -9.80 -5.16
C LYS A 37 9.63 -10.82 -5.54
N ILE A 38 9.84 -11.83 -4.69
CA ILE A 38 10.79 -12.93 -4.94
C ILE A 38 10.08 -14.09 -5.66
N SER A 39 8.89 -14.47 -5.18
CA SER A 39 8.07 -15.54 -5.75
C SER A 39 7.35 -15.11 -7.03
N GLU A 40 6.88 -16.09 -7.81
CA GLU A 40 6.00 -15.82 -8.94
C GLU A 40 4.77 -14.99 -8.50
N PRO A 41 4.43 -13.91 -9.23
CA PRO A 41 3.36 -13.03 -8.81
C PRO A 41 2.00 -13.68 -9.02
N ASN A 42 1.44 -14.20 -7.94
CA ASN A 42 0.06 -14.66 -7.82
C ASN A 42 -0.89 -13.61 -7.20
N GLU A 43 -0.37 -12.42 -6.86
CA GLU A 43 -1.13 -11.35 -6.21
C GLU A 43 -0.76 -10.00 -6.83
N PHE A 44 -1.77 -9.20 -7.16
CA PHE A 44 -1.62 -7.90 -7.81
C PHE A 44 -2.52 -6.86 -7.15
N ASP A 45 -1.94 -5.72 -6.77
CA ASP A 45 -2.71 -4.57 -6.26
C ASP A 45 -2.91 -3.54 -7.38
N ILE A 46 -4.17 -3.18 -7.64
CA ILE A 46 -4.53 -2.24 -8.71
C ILE A 46 -5.40 -1.15 -8.13
N MET A 47 -4.90 0.08 -8.19
CA MET A 47 -5.64 1.26 -7.78
C MET A 47 -6.45 1.78 -8.96
N LEU A 48 -7.77 1.86 -8.78
CA LEU A 48 -8.67 2.57 -9.66
C LEU A 48 -8.82 4.00 -9.15
N VAL A 49 -8.23 4.93 -9.90
CA VAL A 49 -8.02 6.31 -9.46
C VAL A 49 -9.11 7.18 -10.07
N MET A 50 -9.90 7.83 -9.23
CA MET A 50 -10.96 8.74 -9.66
C MET A 50 -10.60 10.18 -9.25
N PRO A 51 -10.42 11.10 -10.19
CA PRO A 51 -10.19 12.51 -9.87
C PRO A 51 -11.42 13.11 -9.17
N VAL A 52 -11.20 13.78 -8.04
CA VAL A 52 -12.24 14.54 -7.32
C VAL A 52 -11.67 15.88 -6.89
N ALA A 53 -12.44 16.95 -7.09
CA ALA A 53 -12.03 18.30 -6.75
C ALA A 53 -12.76 18.82 -5.50
N ARG A 54 -12.14 19.81 -4.84
CA ARG A 54 -12.77 20.65 -3.81
C ARG A 54 -13.31 19.87 -2.61
N LEU A 55 -12.56 18.87 -2.16
CA LEU A 55 -12.86 18.18 -0.91
C LEU A 55 -12.34 18.98 0.30
N GLN A 56 -13.09 18.89 1.37
CA GLN A 56 -12.70 19.23 2.73
C GLN A 56 -12.42 17.91 3.45
N LEU A 57 -11.31 17.87 4.18
CA LEU A 57 -10.80 16.70 4.87
C LEU A 57 -10.90 16.96 6.37
N ASP A 58 -11.71 16.17 7.05
CA ASP A 58 -11.89 16.26 8.50
C ASP A 58 -11.33 14.99 9.14
N GLU A 59 -10.37 15.13 10.05
CA GLU A 59 -9.69 13.99 10.67
C GLU A 59 -10.69 13.12 11.44
N SER A 60 -10.66 11.81 11.19
CA SER A 60 -11.55 10.87 11.86
C SER A 60 -11.04 10.39 13.21
N ASP A 61 -9.72 10.53 13.44
CA ASP A 61 -9.03 10.15 14.66
C ASP A 61 -7.75 10.98 14.86
N ASP A 62 -7.03 10.70 15.94
CA ASP A 62 -5.78 11.36 16.31
C ASP A 62 -4.55 10.88 15.51
N THR A 63 -4.73 9.93 14.59
CA THR A 63 -3.60 9.38 13.80
C THR A 63 -3.24 10.27 12.62
N GLY A 64 -4.15 11.15 12.18
CA GLY A 64 -3.97 11.96 10.97
C GLY A 64 -3.87 11.13 9.68
N ALA A 65 -4.26 9.86 9.69
CA ALA A 65 -4.22 8.97 8.52
C ALA A 65 -5.60 8.74 7.89
N PHE A 66 -6.67 8.91 8.66
CA PHE A 66 -8.05 8.65 8.25
C PHE A 66 -8.90 9.91 8.32
N TYR A 67 -9.73 10.12 7.31
CA TYR A 67 -10.51 11.34 7.11
C TYR A 67 -11.95 11.03 6.73
N TYR A 68 -12.87 11.87 7.20
CA TYR A 68 -14.15 12.08 6.54
C TYR A 68 -13.99 13.13 5.45
N LEU A 69 -14.76 12.98 4.37
CA LEU A 69 -14.68 13.85 3.21
C LEU A 69 -16.01 14.55 2.98
N THR A 70 -15.99 15.87 2.90
CA THR A 70 -17.15 16.69 2.51
C THR A 70 -16.79 17.54 1.29
N PHE A 71 -17.77 17.96 0.51
CA PHE A 71 -17.50 18.88 -0.60
C PHE A 71 -17.54 20.33 -0.10
N LYS A 72 -16.48 21.11 -0.37
CA LYS A 72 -16.41 22.54 -0.01
C LYS A 72 -17.52 23.38 -0.66
N ARG A 73 -18.03 22.91 -1.80
CA ARG A 73 -19.14 23.47 -2.59
C ARG A 73 -19.80 22.34 -3.37
N ASN A 74 -21.01 22.56 -3.88
CA ASN A 74 -21.67 21.61 -4.77
C ASN A 74 -20.72 21.16 -5.92
N PRO A 75 -20.44 19.85 -6.05
CA PRO A 75 -19.56 19.33 -7.09
C PRO A 75 -20.16 19.59 -8.47
N LYS A 76 -19.30 19.77 -9.48
CA LYS A 76 -19.73 19.80 -10.89
C LYS A 76 -20.26 18.43 -11.29
N GLU A 77 -19.60 17.39 -10.80
CA GLU A 77 -19.90 15.98 -10.94
C GLU A 77 -21.09 15.61 -10.04
N LYS A 78 -22.31 15.99 -10.45
CA LYS A 78 -23.55 15.78 -9.67
C LYS A 78 -23.80 14.32 -9.27
N TYR A 79 -23.28 13.36 -10.03
CA TYR A 79 -23.40 11.94 -9.70
C TYR A 79 -22.75 11.59 -8.35
N LEU A 80 -21.77 12.36 -7.87
CA LEU A 80 -21.13 12.12 -6.57
C LEU A 80 -22.08 12.35 -5.39
N LEU A 81 -23.14 13.15 -5.59
CA LEU A 81 -24.13 13.44 -4.56
C LEU A 81 -24.91 12.18 -4.13
N LYS A 82 -25.07 11.20 -5.03
CA LYS A 82 -25.74 9.92 -4.71
C LYS A 82 -24.95 9.06 -3.71
N PHE A 83 -23.67 9.37 -3.52
CA PHE A 83 -22.78 8.66 -2.61
C PHE A 83 -22.58 9.39 -1.27
N LEU A 84 -23.32 10.46 -0.99
CA LEU A 84 -23.29 11.11 0.32
C LEU A 84 -24.03 10.25 1.35
N ASP A 85 -23.54 10.21 2.58
CA ASP A 85 -24.27 9.67 3.72
C ASP A 85 -25.24 10.70 4.33
N GLU A 86 -25.90 10.31 5.43
CA GLU A 86 -26.90 11.12 6.12
C GLU A 86 -26.32 12.43 6.69
N ASP A 87 -25.01 12.46 6.98
CA ASP A 87 -24.28 13.64 7.45
C ASP A 87 -23.77 14.52 6.28
N GLY A 88 -24.04 14.13 5.02
CA GLY A 88 -23.52 14.81 3.83
C GLY A 88 -22.04 14.53 3.55
N LYS A 89 -21.46 13.47 4.11
CA LYS A 89 -20.07 13.04 3.85
C LYS A 89 -20.02 12.04 2.71
N LEU A 90 -18.95 12.10 1.90
CA LEU A 90 -18.73 11.19 0.79
C LEU A 90 -18.43 9.79 1.29
N SER A 91 -19.36 8.85 1.05
CA SER A 91 -19.30 7.50 1.58
C SER A 91 -18.39 6.59 0.77
N ALA A 92 -17.23 6.23 1.36
CA ALA A 92 -16.36 5.17 0.84
C ALA A 92 -17.12 3.85 0.64
N PHE A 93 -18.02 3.50 1.56
CA PHE A 93 -18.81 2.28 1.49
C PHE A 93 -19.79 2.29 0.30
N LYS A 94 -20.61 3.34 0.15
CA LYS A 94 -21.59 3.45 -0.95
C LYS A 94 -20.90 3.39 -2.31
N MET A 95 -19.77 4.09 -2.45
CA MET A 95 -18.98 4.06 -3.68
C MET A 95 -18.37 2.67 -3.96
N LEU A 96 -17.80 2.04 -2.94
CA LEU A 96 -17.17 0.72 -3.10
C LEU A 96 -18.21 -0.37 -3.41
N GLU A 97 -19.39 -0.32 -2.79
CA GLU A 97 -20.50 -1.23 -3.11
C GLU A 97 -21.00 -1.02 -4.54
N ALA A 98 -21.22 0.22 -4.98
CA ALA A 98 -21.62 0.51 -6.35
C ALA A 98 -20.59 -0.02 -7.37
N LEU A 99 -19.31 0.24 -7.13
CA LEU A 99 -18.22 -0.27 -7.98
C LEU A 99 -18.17 -1.80 -7.98
N ARG A 100 -18.35 -2.44 -6.81
CA ARG A 100 -18.35 -3.89 -6.66
C ARG A 100 -19.48 -4.55 -7.43
N GLU A 101 -20.67 -3.96 -7.43
CA GLU A 101 -21.80 -4.48 -8.20
C GLU A 101 -21.60 -4.35 -9.71
N ILE A 102 -20.99 -3.25 -10.18
CA ILE A 102 -20.57 -3.13 -11.58
C ILE A 102 -19.56 -4.23 -11.92
N ILE A 103 -18.48 -4.36 -11.14
CA ILE A 103 -17.45 -5.38 -11.38
C ILE A 103 -18.05 -6.79 -11.39
N LYS A 104 -18.95 -7.14 -10.45
CA LYS A 104 -19.61 -8.45 -10.43
C LYS A 104 -20.44 -8.75 -11.68
N ARG A 105 -21.05 -7.74 -12.30
CA ARG A 105 -21.78 -7.91 -13.56
C ARG A 105 -20.80 -8.11 -14.70
N GLU A 106 -19.78 -7.26 -14.78
CA GLU A 106 -18.83 -7.27 -15.90
C GLU A 106 -17.90 -8.48 -15.91
N VAL A 107 -17.52 -9.04 -14.77
CA VAL A 107 -16.71 -10.28 -14.76
C VAL A 107 -17.43 -11.45 -15.42
N LYS A 108 -18.78 -11.47 -15.43
CA LYS A 108 -19.57 -12.51 -16.10
C LYS A 108 -19.52 -12.39 -17.63
N ASN A 109 -19.16 -11.22 -18.15
CA ASN A 109 -19.04 -10.97 -19.58
C ASN A 109 -17.66 -11.38 -20.13
N ILE A 110 -16.69 -11.68 -19.25
CA ILE A 110 -15.36 -12.16 -19.62
C ILE A 110 -15.44 -13.66 -19.94
N LYS A 111 -15.35 -14.03 -21.22
CA LYS A 111 -15.48 -15.42 -21.68
C LYS A 111 -14.15 -16.17 -21.77
N ASP A 112 -13.04 -15.44 -21.96
CA ASP A 112 -11.74 -16.04 -22.26
C ASP A 112 -11.05 -16.67 -21.04
N VAL A 113 -11.50 -16.34 -19.83
CA VAL A 113 -10.93 -16.81 -18.58
C VAL A 113 -11.97 -16.75 -17.46
N GLU A 114 -11.97 -17.73 -16.56
CA GLU A 114 -12.85 -17.71 -15.41
C GLU A 114 -12.36 -16.67 -14.38
N VAL A 115 -13.15 -15.63 -14.18
CA VAL A 115 -12.91 -14.56 -13.20
C VAL A 115 -14.08 -14.50 -12.23
N THR A 116 -13.80 -14.57 -10.94
CA THR A 116 -14.81 -14.43 -9.89
C THR A 116 -14.44 -13.31 -8.92
N VAL A 117 -15.43 -12.73 -8.25
CA VAL A 117 -15.22 -11.72 -7.19
C VAL A 117 -15.33 -12.42 -5.83
N LYS A 118 -14.23 -12.46 -5.05
CA LYS A 118 -14.24 -13.06 -3.71
C LYS A 118 -15.20 -12.34 -2.78
N ARG A 119 -15.75 -13.05 -1.78
CA ARG A 119 -16.64 -12.47 -0.76
C ARG A 119 -16.01 -11.25 -0.08
N LYS A 120 -16.85 -10.26 0.26
CA LYS A 120 -16.41 -9.04 0.93
C LYS A 120 -15.82 -9.39 2.30
N LYS A 121 -14.62 -8.89 2.58
CA LYS A 121 -14.01 -8.94 3.91
C LYS A 121 -14.26 -7.59 4.60
N ALA A 122 -14.86 -7.61 5.80
CA ALA A 122 -15.29 -6.39 6.49
C ALA A 122 -14.18 -5.33 6.65
N ALA A 123 -12.92 -5.75 6.81
CA ALA A 123 -11.78 -4.87 7.04
C ALA A 123 -10.97 -4.51 5.77
N SER A 124 -11.29 -5.09 4.61
CA SER A 124 -10.49 -4.90 3.40
C SER A 124 -11.05 -3.77 2.54
N PRO A 125 -10.22 -2.82 2.08
CA PRO A 125 -10.63 -1.80 1.11
C PRO A 125 -10.73 -2.35 -0.32
N ALA A 126 -10.28 -3.59 -0.56
CA ALA A 126 -10.15 -4.15 -1.88
C ALA A 126 -11.37 -4.96 -2.33
N ILE A 127 -11.71 -4.83 -3.61
CA ILE A 127 -12.56 -5.77 -4.35
C ILE A 127 -11.63 -6.81 -4.96
N THR A 128 -11.46 -7.94 -4.28
CA THR A 128 -10.56 -9.01 -4.72
C THR A 128 -11.19 -9.85 -5.83
N LEU A 129 -10.54 -9.89 -6.98
CA LEU A 129 -10.82 -10.84 -8.06
C LEU A 129 -9.98 -12.09 -7.88
N GLN A 130 -10.51 -13.22 -8.34
CA GLN A 130 -9.84 -14.50 -8.44
C GLN A 130 -9.91 -14.94 -9.90
N ILE A 131 -8.76 -15.00 -10.55
CA ILE A 131 -8.60 -15.38 -11.95
C ILE A 131 -8.01 -16.79 -11.97
N LYS A 132 -8.73 -17.76 -12.55
CA LYS A 132 -8.19 -19.10 -12.72
C LYS A 132 -7.12 -19.09 -13.81
N ASN A 133 -5.91 -19.52 -13.45
CA ASN A 133 -4.76 -19.58 -14.37
C ASN A 133 -3.88 -20.81 -14.09
N PRO A 134 -4.32 -22.03 -14.45
CA PRO A 134 -3.62 -23.26 -14.11
C PRO A 134 -2.10 -23.19 -14.38
N PRO A 135 -1.24 -23.66 -13.45
CA PRO A 135 -1.57 -24.44 -12.25
C PRO A 135 -1.95 -23.63 -11.00
N ALA A 136 -1.87 -22.29 -11.03
CA ALA A 136 -2.07 -21.45 -9.84
C ALA A 136 -3.10 -20.34 -10.05
N GLU A 137 -3.89 -20.03 -9.02
CA GLU A 137 -4.84 -18.92 -9.10
C GLU A 137 -4.17 -17.57 -8.88
N ILE A 138 -4.64 -16.56 -9.61
CA ILE A 138 -4.17 -15.18 -9.47
C ILE A 138 -5.22 -14.38 -8.71
N SER A 139 -4.81 -13.74 -7.62
CA SER A 139 -5.60 -12.78 -6.86
C SER A 139 -5.29 -11.36 -7.35
N VAL A 140 -6.34 -10.57 -7.64
CA VAL A 140 -6.18 -9.16 -8.05
C VAL A 140 -7.02 -8.28 -7.13
N ASP A 141 -6.37 -7.47 -6.31
CA ASP A 141 -7.03 -6.53 -5.39
C ASP A 141 -7.27 -5.20 -6.10
N ILE A 142 -8.55 -4.91 -6.37
CA ILE A 142 -8.98 -3.63 -6.93
C ILE A 142 -9.28 -2.65 -5.79
N ILE A 143 -8.56 -1.54 -5.74
CA ILE A 143 -8.63 -0.53 -4.68
C ILE A 143 -9.19 0.77 -5.24
N LEU A 144 -10.41 1.15 -4.83
CA LEU A 144 -10.97 2.46 -5.15
C LEU A 144 -10.18 3.56 -4.45
N THR A 145 -9.68 4.51 -5.25
CA THR A 145 -8.85 5.62 -4.78
C THR A 145 -9.33 6.93 -5.37
N LEU A 146 -9.45 7.98 -4.55
CA LEU A 146 -9.66 9.34 -5.02
C LEU A 146 -8.31 10.02 -5.22
N GLU A 147 -8.15 10.71 -6.33
CA GLU A 147 -7.07 11.66 -6.55
C GLU A 147 -7.60 13.08 -6.35
N VAL A 148 -6.98 13.83 -5.46
CA VAL A 148 -7.41 15.17 -5.08
C VAL A 148 -6.26 16.14 -5.28
N GLN A 149 -6.48 17.12 -6.15
CA GLN A 149 -5.50 18.17 -6.41
C GLN A 149 -5.57 19.23 -5.30
N GLN A 150 -4.85 18.96 -4.21
CA GLN A 150 -4.67 19.86 -3.07
C GLN A 150 -3.38 19.54 -2.34
N SER A 151 -2.92 20.46 -1.48
CA SER A 151 -1.80 20.22 -0.57
C SER A 151 -2.07 19.03 0.35
N TRP A 152 -1.01 18.30 0.70
CA TRP A 152 -1.11 17.21 1.66
C TRP A 152 -1.52 17.73 3.05
N PRO A 153 -2.23 16.94 3.87
CA PRO A 153 -2.69 17.36 5.18
C PRO A 153 -1.54 17.72 6.15
N PRO A 154 -1.79 18.58 7.17
CA PRO A 154 -0.81 18.95 8.18
C PRO A 154 -0.17 17.76 8.91
N SER A 155 -0.91 16.67 9.10
CA SER A 155 -0.41 15.40 9.67
C SER A 155 0.81 14.82 8.95
N THR A 156 1.04 15.24 7.70
CA THR A 156 2.18 14.79 6.89
C THR A 156 3.40 15.69 6.97
N GLN A 157 3.32 16.84 7.64
CA GLN A 157 4.32 17.91 7.54
C GLN A 157 5.71 17.46 7.97
N ASP A 158 5.80 16.71 9.06
CA ASP A 158 7.03 16.17 9.62
C ASP A 158 7.37 14.77 9.09
N GLY A 159 6.60 14.25 8.13
CA GLY A 159 6.87 13.00 7.42
C GLY A 159 7.79 13.18 6.21
N LEU A 160 8.08 12.06 5.54
CA LEU A 160 8.90 12.00 4.32
C LEU A 160 10.27 12.68 4.53
N LYS A 161 11.00 12.25 5.56
CA LYS A 161 12.30 12.81 5.97
C LYS A 161 13.45 12.33 5.08
N ILE A 162 13.34 12.56 3.77
CA ILE A 162 14.27 12.06 2.75
C ILE A 162 15.36 13.07 2.37
N GLU A 163 15.49 14.20 3.07
CA GLU A 163 16.38 15.30 2.71
C GLU A 163 17.85 14.86 2.63
N GLN A 164 18.28 13.96 3.51
CA GLN A 164 19.65 13.42 3.54
C GLN A 164 19.83 12.19 2.62
N TRP A 165 18.73 11.59 2.16
CA TRP A 165 18.76 10.40 1.31
C TRP A 165 18.55 10.73 -0.16
N LEU A 166 17.38 11.27 -0.52
CA LEU A 166 17.01 11.61 -1.90
C LEU A 166 17.09 13.12 -2.19
N GLY A 167 17.33 13.94 -1.16
CA GLY A 167 17.52 15.38 -1.30
C GLY A 167 16.25 16.20 -1.11
N ARG A 168 16.44 17.47 -0.71
CA ARG A 168 15.35 18.44 -0.46
C ARG A 168 14.50 18.71 -1.70
N LYS A 169 15.10 18.74 -2.89
CA LYS A 169 14.40 19.00 -4.16
C LYS A 169 13.38 17.90 -4.44
N VAL A 170 13.78 16.62 -4.34
CA VAL A 170 12.91 15.46 -4.56
C VAL A 170 11.77 15.45 -3.53
N ARG A 171 12.05 15.78 -2.26
CA ARG A 171 11.00 15.94 -1.24
C ARG A 171 9.97 17.01 -1.64
N GLY A 172 10.41 18.17 -2.11
CA GLY A 172 9.52 19.23 -2.59
C GLY A 172 8.66 18.78 -3.77
N GLU A 173 9.27 18.11 -4.75
CA GLU A 173 8.56 17.55 -5.91
C GLU A 173 7.49 16.53 -5.51
N PHE A 174 7.79 15.63 -4.55
CA PHE A 174 6.83 14.66 -4.04
C PHE A 174 5.66 15.31 -3.30
N ARG A 175 5.92 16.29 -2.42
CA ARG A 175 4.86 17.00 -1.68
C ARG A 175 3.95 17.85 -2.57
N ASN A 176 4.42 18.21 -3.77
CA ASN A 176 3.63 18.93 -4.78
C ASN A 176 2.75 18.00 -5.64
N LYS A 177 2.85 16.66 -5.50
CA LYS A 177 1.97 15.72 -6.19
C LYS A 177 0.58 15.67 -5.53
N SER A 178 -0.42 15.27 -6.31
CA SER A 178 -1.80 15.11 -5.84
C SER A 178 -1.90 14.22 -4.61
N LEU A 179 -2.92 14.46 -3.80
CA LEU A 179 -3.24 13.63 -2.66
C LEU A 179 -4.07 12.42 -3.10
N TYR A 180 -3.80 11.23 -2.55
CA TYR A 180 -4.55 10.02 -2.83
C TYR A 180 -5.25 9.51 -1.55
N LEU A 181 -6.52 9.14 -1.68
CA LEU A 181 -7.37 8.67 -0.57
C LEU A 181 -8.01 7.34 -0.95
N VAL A 182 -7.72 6.27 -0.19
CA VAL A 182 -8.29 4.93 -0.42
C VAL A 182 -9.54 4.72 0.42
N ALA A 183 -10.53 4.04 -0.16
CA ALA A 183 -11.79 3.68 0.50
C ALA A 183 -11.55 2.63 1.60
N LYS A 184 -11.12 3.05 2.80
CA LYS A 184 -10.73 2.17 3.90
C LYS A 184 -11.33 2.65 5.22
N GLN A 185 -12.09 1.75 5.83
CA GLN A 185 -12.68 1.98 7.15
C GLN A 185 -11.60 2.06 8.24
N ASN A 186 -11.76 3.02 9.13
CA ASN A 186 -11.03 3.16 10.37
C ASN A 186 -11.60 2.21 11.43
N LYS A 187 -10.75 1.33 11.96
CA LYS A 187 -11.16 0.36 12.99
C LYS A 187 -11.17 0.93 14.40
N ARG A 188 -10.57 2.11 14.62
CA ARG A 188 -10.51 2.78 15.93
C ARG A 188 -11.79 3.53 16.27
N GLU A 189 -12.70 3.68 15.32
CA GLU A 189 -14.00 4.32 15.56
C GLU A 189 -14.83 3.48 16.53
N LYS A 190 -15.13 4.03 17.72
CA LYS A 190 -15.97 3.40 18.75
C LYS A 190 -17.39 3.11 18.26
N VAL A 191 -17.89 3.95 17.36
CA VAL A 191 -19.15 3.74 16.64
C VAL A 191 -18.81 3.61 15.18
N ILE A 192 -19.11 2.46 14.57
CA ILE A 192 -18.98 2.28 13.13
C ILE A 192 -20.03 3.17 12.47
N ARG A 193 -19.65 4.41 12.18
CA ARG A 193 -20.46 5.34 11.38
C ARG A 193 -20.31 5.07 9.88
N GLY A 194 -19.35 4.20 9.52
CA GLY A 194 -18.90 4.00 8.15
C GLY A 194 -18.24 5.26 7.60
N ASN A 195 -17.59 5.12 6.45
CA ASN A 195 -17.25 6.23 5.54
C ASN A 195 -15.98 7.04 5.82
N THR A 196 -14.96 6.39 6.37
CA THR A 196 -13.62 6.96 6.40
C THR A 196 -12.82 6.62 5.13
N TRP A 197 -11.92 7.53 4.79
CA TRP A 197 -10.95 7.41 3.72
C TRP A 197 -9.55 7.51 4.31
N ARG A 198 -8.63 6.65 3.90
CA ARG A 198 -7.25 6.68 4.39
C ARG A 198 -6.33 7.34 3.37
N LEU A 199 -5.38 8.16 3.83
CA LEU A 199 -4.30 8.62 2.96
C LEU A 199 -3.54 7.44 2.34
N SER A 200 -3.08 7.63 1.11
CA SER A 200 -2.24 6.68 0.39
C SER A 200 -1.12 7.40 -0.33
N PHE A 201 0.09 6.86 -0.21
CA PHE A 201 1.30 7.41 -0.83
C PHE A 201 1.93 6.41 -1.80
N SER A 202 1.17 5.39 -2.24
CA SER A 202 1.72 4.30 -3.06
C SER A 202 2.43 4.76 -4.33
N HIS A 203 2.00 5.88 -4.93
CA HIS A 203 2.67 6.47 -6.08
C HIS A 203 4.06 7.05 -5.72
N ILE A 204 4.19 7.68 -4.55
CA ILE A 204 5.47 8.19 -4.02
C ILE A 204 6.36 7.05 -3.53
N GLU A 205 5.80 6.07 -2.82
CA GLU A 205 6.52 4.87 -2.40
C GLU A 205 7.16 4.15 -3.58
N LYS A 206 6.40 3.97 -4.67
CA LYS A 206 6.90 3.39 -5.92
C LYS A 206 8.02 4.22 -6.51
N ALA A 207 7.89 5.55 -6.52
CA ALA A 207 8.93 6.45 -7.02
C ALA A 207 10.20 6.34 -6.18
N MET A 208 10.10 6.28 -4.84
CA MET A 208 11.25 6.08 -3.94
C MET A 208 11.90 4.72 -4.13
N ILE A 209 11.12 3.64 -4.26
CA ILE A 209 11.67 2.30 -4.50
C ILE A 209 12.40 2.24 -5.84
N ASN A 210 11.90 2.91 -6.87
CA ASN A 210 12.55 2.92 -8.19
C ASN A 210 13.75 3.86 -8.26
N ASN A 211 13.78 4.93 -7.46
CA ASN A 211 14.86 5.90 -7.39
C ASN A 211 15.44 5.93 -5.97
N HIS A 212 15.99 4.79 -5.54
CA HIS A 212 16.35 4.55 -4.13
C HIS A 212 17.79 4.91 -3.78
N GLY A 213 18.61 5.29 -4.75
CA GLY A 213 20.00 5.69 -4.50
C GLY A 213 20.11 7.13 -4.03
N SER A 214 21.16 7.43 -3.27
CA SER A 214 21.56 8.82 -3.04
C SER A 214 22.23 9.42 -4.29
N SER A 215 22.93 8.59 -5.07
CA SER A 215 23.32 8.95 -6.43
C SER A 215 22.18 8.72 -7.42
N LYS A 216 22.15 9.53 -8.49
CA LYS A 216 21.15 9.37 -9.56
C LYS A 216 21.35 8.11 -10.40
N THR A 217 22.57 7.58 -10.43
CA THR A 217 22.96 6.44 -11.27
C THR A 217 22.89 5.10 -10.53
N CYS A 218 22.52 5.08 -9.25
CA CYS A 218 22.41 3.86 -8.46
C CYS A 218 21.51 2.82 -9.15
N CYS A 219 22.05 1.63 -9.41
CA CYS A 219 21.40 0.52 -10.09
C CYS A 219 21.01 0.76 -11.56
N GLU A 220 21.36 1.89 -12.18
CA GLU A 220 21.26 2.07 -13.64
C GLU A 220 22.24 1.15 -14.39
N SER A 221 22.11 1.00 -15.71
CA SER A 221 22.91 0.05 -16.51
C SER A 221 24.42 0.22 -16.29
N ASP A 222 24.91 1.46 -16.31
CA ASP A 222 26.33 1.81 -16.17
C ASP A 222 26.70 2.31 -14.76
N GLY A 223 25.75 2.25 -13.82
CA GLY A 223 25.93 2.74 -12.46
C GLY A 223 26.27 1.64 -11.44
N PRO A 224 26.79 2.03 -10.26
CA PRO A 224 27.08 1.07 -9.20
C PRO A 224 25.79 0.36 -8.77
N LYS A 225 25.88 -0.95 -8.53
CA LYS A 225 24.77 -1.73 -7.99
C LYS A 225 24.76 -1.65 -6.47
N CYS A 226 23.58 -1.64 -5.89
CA CYS A 226 23.38 -1.69 -4.43
C CYS A 226 22.46 -2.86 -4.05
N CYS A 227 22.46 -3.23 -2.77
CA CYS A 227 21.64 -4.32 -2.24
C CYS A 227 20.31 -3.87 -1.61
N ARG A 228 19.92 -2.58 -1.68
CA ARG A 228 18.70 -2.05 -1.04
C ARG A 228 17.43 -2.85 -1.38
N LYS A 229 17.16 -3.02 -2.69
CA LYS A 229 16.01 -3.83 -3.14
C LYS A 229 16.16 -5.31 -2.78
N GLY A 230 17.38 -5.84 -2.75
CA GLY A 230 17.68 -7.21 -2.31
C GLY A 230 17.29 -7.43 -0.84
N CYS A 231 17.72 -6.54 0.05
CA CYS A 231 17.37 -6.56 1.47
C CYS A 231 15.85 -6.46 1.70
N LEU A 232 15.17 -5.55 1.00
CA LEU A 232 13.72 -5.40 1.07
C LEU A 232 13.01 -6.70 0.61
N LYS A 233 13.47 -7.29 -0.49
CA LYS A 233 12.93 -8.56 -1.02
C LYS A 233 13.09 -9.69 -0.01
N LEU A 234 14.28 -9.87 0.57
CA LEU A 234 14.57 -10.91 1.56
C LEU A 234 13.67 -10.79 2.79
N LEU A 235 13.56 -9.60 3.39
CA LEU A 235 12.73 -9.44 4.59
C LEU A 235 11.24 -9.62 4.29
N LYS A 236 10.78 -9.16 3.12
CA LYS A 236 9.40 -9.38 2.69
C LYS A 236 9.10 -10.87 2.56
N TYR A 237 10.01 -11.62 1.94
CA TYR A 237 9.86 -13.05 1.76
C TYR A 237 9.90 -13.81 3.09
N LEU A 238 10.83 -13.47 3.98
CA LEU A 238 10.90 -14.02 5.34
C LEU A 238 9.57 -13.84 6.08
N VAL A 239 9.05 -12.60 6.12
CA VAL A 239 7.78 -12.31 6.80
C VAL A 239 6.59 -12.97 6.09
N GLU A 240 6.60 -13.08 4.76
CA GLU A 240 5.58 -13.80 4.01
C GLU A 240 5.53 -15.29 4.38
N GLN A 241 6.67 -15.96 4.42
CA GLN A 241 6.74 -17.38 4.77
C GLN A 241 6.34 -17.64 6.22
N LEU A 242 6.84 -16.81 7.15
CA LEU A 242 6.41 -16.87 8.55
C LEU A 242 4.91 -16.66 8.70
N LYS A 243 4.31 -15.74 7.93
CA LYS A 243 2.85 -15.56 7.91
C LYS A 243 2.10 -16.76 7.35
N LYS A 244 2.62 -17.46 6.35
CA LYS A 244 2.00 -18.70 5.84
C LYS A 244 1.98 -19.77 6.94
N LYS A 245 3.11 -19.96 7.63
CA LYS A 245 3.28 -20.94 8.72
C LYS A 245 2.44 -20.59 9.97
N HIS A 246 2.34 -19.30 10.29
CA HIS A 246 1.67 -18.78 11.49
C HIS A 246 0.57 -17.78 11.13
N THR A 247 -0.40 -18.23 10.33
CA THR A 247 -1.42 -17.36 9.73
C THR A 247 -2.26 -16.62 10.77
N LYS A 248 -2.58 -17.26 11.91
CA LYS A 248 -3.46 -16.68 12.94
C LYS A 248 -2.71 -15.65 13.79
N GLU A 249 -1.48 -15.97 14.19
CA GLU A 249 -0.66 -15.17 15.09
C GLU A 249 -0.13 -13.90 14.41
N LEU A 250 0.09 -13.97 13.10
CA LEU A 250 0.70 -12.92 12.29
C LEU A 250 -0.29 -12.26 11.31
N ASP A 251 -1.60 -12.43 11.50
CA ASP A 251 -2.64 -11.91 10.59
C ASP A 251 -2.57 -10.37 10.42
N LYS A 252 -2.26 -9.65 11.50
CA LYS A 252 -2.13 -8.19 11.53
C LYS A 252 -0.85 -7.66 10.88
N ILE A 253 0.19 -8.49 10.77
CA ILE A 253 1.45 -8.08 10.14
C ILE A 253 1.25 -8.03 8.63
N SER A 254 1.67 -6.95 7.96
CA SER A 254 1.64 -6.85 6.50
C SER A 254 3.02 -6.55 5.93
N SER A 255 3.17 -6.74 4.63
CA SER A 255 4.35 -6.33 3.86
C SER A 255 4.61 -4.81 3.94
N TYR A 256 3.60 -4.02 4.33
CA TYR A 256 3.73 -2.59 4.53
C TYR A 256 4.55 -2.23 5.79
N HIS A 257 4.54 -3.06 6.84
CA HIS A 257 5.43 -2.87 7.99
C HIS A 257 6.89 -3.00 7.56
N VAL A 258 7.19 -4.05 6.80
CA VAL A 258 8.52 -4.31 6.24
C VAL A 258 8.95 -3.13 5.35
N LYS A 259 8.09 -2.71 4.41
CA LYS A 259 8.37 -1.56 3.54
C LYS A 259 8.60 -0.25 4.31
N THR A 260 7.80 0.02 5.33
CA THR A 260 7.95 1.23 6.16
C THR A 260 9.28 1.21 6.92
N ALA A 261 9.65 0.07 7.50
CA ALA A 261 10.94 -0.08 8.17
C ALA A 261 12.12 0.09 7.19
N PHE A 262 11.95 -0.36 5.94
CA PHE A 262 12.95 -0.17 4.89
C PHE A 262 13.16 1.32 4.56
N PHE A 263 12.08 2.11 4.45
CA PHE A 263 12.24 3.54 4.21
C PHE A 263 12.96 4.26 5.34
N HIS A 264 12.64 3.94 6.60
CA HIS A 264 13.41 4.47 7.74
C HIS A 264 14.87 4.03 7.70
N SER A 265 15.14 2.77 7.32
CA SER A 265 16.50 2.24 7.12
C SER A 265 17.29 3.01 6.05
N CYS A 266 16.65 3.33 4.92
CA CYS A 266 17.28 4.14 3.87
C CYS A 266 17.57 5.57 4.32
N VAL A 267 16.81 6.13 5.27
CA VAL A 267 17.11 7.45 5.85
C VAL A 267 18.25 7.37 6.86
N MET A 268 18.32 6.31 7.67
CA MET A 268 19.43 6.11 8.62
C MET A 268 20.77 5.82 7.92
N TRP A 269 20.71 5.13 6.79
CA TRP A 269 21.87 4.76 5.97
C TRP A 269 21.67 5.26 4.54
N PRO A 270 21.85 6.58 4.31
CA PRO A 270 21.45 7.22 3.07
C PRO A 270 22.37 6.93 1.89
N ASN A 271 23.66 6.64 2.12
CA ASN A 271 24.64 6.58 1.04
C ASN A 271 24.55 5.25 0.30
N ASP A 272 24.82 5.26 -1.00
CA ASP A 272 24.86 4.03 -1.80
C ASP A 272 25.92 3.04 -1.30
N THR A 273 27.01 3.56 -0.72
CA THR A 273 28.07 2.77 -0.08
C THR A 273 27.62 2.09 1.21
N ASP A 274 26.56 2.57 1.87
CA ASP A 274 25.99 1.88 3.04
C ASP A 274 25.26 0.58 2.65
N TRP A 275 25.02 0.39 1.34
CA TRP A 275 24.26 -0.69 0.75
C TRP A 275 25.01 -1.34 -0.43
N HIS A 276 26.33 -1.48 -0.34
CA HIS A 276 27.11 -2.14 -1.38
C HIS A 276 26.55 -3.55 -1.68
N LEU A 277 26.57 -3.93 -2.97
CA LEU A 277 26.00 -5.20 -3.40
C LEU A 277 26.69 -6.41 -2.75
N GLU A 278 28.00 -6.32 -2.56
CA GLU A 278 28.84 -7.37 -1.97
C GLU A 278 28.56 -7.58 -0.47
N ASP A 279 28.05 -6.55 0.22
CA ASP A 279 27.71 -6.56 1.65
C ASP A 279 26.24 -6.97 1.90
N LEU A 280 25.61 -7.71 0.98
CA LEU A 280 24.17 -8.03 1.06
C LEU A 280 23.78 -8.66 2.39
N ASP A 281 24.60 -9.58 2.91
CA ASP A 281 24.39 -10.27 4.18
C ASP A 281 24.39 -9.28 5.37
N HIS A 282 25.40 -8.41 5.43
CA HIS A 282 25.53 -7.38 6.46
C HIS A 282 24.42 -6.35 6.39
N CYS A 283 24.11 -5.85 5.19
CA CYS A 283 23.04 -4.89 4.96
C CYS A 283 21.67 -5.49 5.32
N PHE A 284 21.45 -6.77 4.99
CA PHE A 284 20.23 -7.47 5.38
C PHE A 284 20.14 -7.64 6.90
N GLN A 285 21.22 -8.01 7.57
CA GLN A 285 21.25 -8.11 9.04
C GLN A 285 21.02 -6.76 9.73
N LYS A 286 21.62 -5.67 9.24
CA LYS A 286 21.35 -4.31 9.75
C LYS A 286 19.87 -3.93 9.63
N TYR A 287 19.29 -4.16 8.46
CA TYR A 287 17.88 -3.89 8.20
C TYR A 287 16.96 -4.77 9.06
N LEU A 288 17.27 -6.06 9.18
CA LEU A 288 16.56 -7.00 10.05
C LEU A 288 16.62 -6.56 11.52
N GLY A 289 17.81 -6.16 11.98
CA GLY A 289 18.05 -5.62 13.32
C GLY A 289 17.20 -4.39 13.62
N TYR A 290 17.08 -3.47 12.66
CA TYR A 290 16.17 -2.32 12.80
C TYR A 290 14.70 -2.76 12.90
N PHE A 291 14.27 -3.72 12.08
CA PHE A 291 12.90 -4.22 12.15
C PHE A 291 12.62 -4.95 13.48
N GLN A 292 13.57 -5.73 14.00
CA GLN A 292 13.50 -6.35 15.32
C GLN A 292 13.39 -5.29 16.42
N PHE A 293 14.17 -4.21 16.35
CA PHE A 293 14.08 -3.08 17.29
C PHE A 293 12.68 -2.44 17.26
N CYS A 294 12.11 -2.20 16.07
CA CYS A 294 10.74 -1.69 15.94
C CYS A 294 9.70 -2.63 16.59
N LEU A 295 9.83 -3.95 16.41
CA LEU A 295 8.95 -4.95 17.05
C LEU A 295 9.10 -4.93 18.57
N GLN A 296 10.34 -4.91 19.08
CA GLN A 296 10.63 -4.86 20.53
C GLN A 296 10.03 -3.62 21.20
N LYS A 297 10.15 -2.46 20.54
CA LYS A 297 9.62 -1.20 21.05
C LYS A 297 8.14 -1.01 20.78
N CYS A 298 7.52 -1.86 19.95
CA CYS A 298 6.19 -1.65 19.39
C CYS A 298 6.07 -0.23 18.83
N GLN A 299 7.05 0.14 17.99
CA GLN A 299 7.15 1.48 17.43
C GLN A 299 7.70 1.42 16.01
N LEU A 300 6.80 1.67 15.06
CA LEU A 300 7.10 1.86 13.65
C LEU A 300 6.21 2.99 13.12
N PRO A 301 6.62 4.25 13.25
CA PRO A 301 5.88 5.39 12.72
C PRO A 301 5.67 5.27 11.21
N HIS A 302 4.48 5.59 10.73
CA HIS A 302 4.20 5.66 9.31
C HIS A 302 5.13 6.69 8.65
N PHE A 303 5.80 6.31 7.57
CA PHE A 303 6.88 7.11 6.98
C PHE A 303 6.47 8.53 6.57
N PHE A 304 5.21 8.69 6.15
CA PHE A 304 4.63 9.97 5.73
C PHE A 304 3.81 10.66 6.82
N ILE A 305 3.44 9.97 7.90
CA ILE A 305 2.50 10.46 8.93
C ILE A 305 3.09 10.08 10.30
N PRO A 306 4.01 10.88 10.85
CA PRO A 306 4.81 10.46 12.01
C PRO A 306 4.00 10.09 13.25
N GLN A 307 2.83 10.72 13.47
CA GLN A 307 1.97 10.38 14.62
C GLN A 307 1.30 9.01 14.47
N TYR A 308 1.21 8.45 13.26
CA TYR A 308 0.53 7.18 13.04
C TYR A 308 1.51 6.00 13.22
N ASN A 309 1.57 5.45 14.43
CA ASN A 309 2.35 4.24 14.70
C ASN A 309 1.66 2.99 14.12
N LEU A 310 2.37 2.24 13.27
CA LEU A 310 1.87 1.03 12.63
C LEU A 310 1.96 -0.23 13.51
N LEU A 311 2.88 -0.25 14.48
CA LEU A 311 3.00 -1.33 15.47
C LEU A 311 2.42 -0.82 16.80
N SER A 312 1.11 -0.93 17.01
CA SER A 312 0.48 -0.41 18.23
C SER A 312 0.78 -1.30 19.44
N LEU A 313 0.59 -0.77 20.66
CA LEU A 313 0.70 -1.57 21.89
C LEU A 313 -0.34 -2.70 21.96
N GLU A 314 -1.48 -2.55 21.30
CA GLU A 314 -2.51 -3.60 21.16
C GLU A 314 -1.99 -4.81 20.36
N ASP A 315 -0.94 -4.59 19.56
CA ASP A 315 -0.30 -5.61 18.73
C ASP A 315 1.01 -6.14 19.33
N LYS A 316 1.27 -5.84 20.62
CA LYS A 316 2.49 -6.27 21.31
C LYS A 316 2.67 -7.78 21.35
N ALA A 317 1.58 -8.55 21.52
CA ALA A 317 1.63 -10.01 21.51
C ALA A 317 2.08 -10.54 20.13
N THR A 318 1.47 -10.04 19.05
CA THR A 318 1.85 -10.36 17.66
C THR A 318 3.29 -9.94 17.36
N SER A 319 3.71 -8.75 17.81
CA SER A 319 5.07 -8.25 17.62
C SER A 319 6.11 -9.11 18.34
N ASN A 320 5.84 -9.50 19.59
CA ASN A 320 6.69 -10.41 20.35
C ASN A 320 6.76 -11.80 19.72
N PHE A 321 5.64 -12.31 19.21
CA PHE A 321 5.61 -13.59 18.51
C PHE A 321 6.46 -13.54 17.25
N LEU A 322 6.27 -12.53 16.39
CA LEU A 322 7.06 -12.35 15.18
C LEU A 322 8.55 -12.21 15.50
N LEU A 323 8.90 -11.43 16.53
CA LEU A 323 10.28 -11.25 16.97
C LEU A 323 10.92 -12.59 17.36
N ARG A 324 10.21 -13.46 18.10
CA ARG A 324 10.71 -14.79 18.45
C ARG A 324 10.96 -15.65 17.22
N GLN A 325 10.04 -15.65 16.26
CA GLN A 325 10.22 -16.40 15.01
C GLN A 325 11.40 -15.86 14.20
N ILE A 326 11.53 -14.55 14.06
CA ILE A 326 12.69 -13.94 13.38
C ILE A 326 14.00 -14.31 14.07
N ASN A 327 14.06 -14.28 15.41
CA ASN A 327 15.26 -14.68 16.15
C ASN A 327 15.59 -16.15 15.94
N TYR A 328 14.58 -17.02 15.90
CA TYR A 328 14.77 -18.42 15.58
C TYR A 328 15.37 -18.59 14.18
N GLU A 329 14.80 -17.95 13.16
CA GLU A 329 15.32 -18.00 11.79
C GLU A 329 16.77 -17.49 11.73
N LEU A 330 17.06 -16.34 12.34
CA LEU A 330 18.41 -15.76 12.35
C LEU A 330 19.43 -16.69 13.02
N ASN A 331 19.11 -17.25 14.19
CA ASN A 331 20.03 -18.10 14.96
C ASN A 331 20.29 -19.47 14.32
N ASN A 332 19.46 -19.89 13.37
CA ASN A 332 19.55 -21.19 12.71
C ASN A 332 19.89 -21.07 11.21
N GLY A 333 20.30 -19.90 10.72
CA GLY A 333 20.71 -19.72 9.32
C GLY A 333 19.56 -19.67 8.32
N PHE A 334 18.41 -19.14 8.73
CA PHE A 334 17.17 -18.98 7.94
C PHE A 334 16.68 -20.29 7.31
N PRO A 335 16.38 -21.34 8.11
CA PRO A 335 15.85 -22.61 7.60
C PRO A 335 14.64 -22.42 6.67
N ILE A 336 13.79 -21.41 6.93
CA ILE A 336 12.59 -21.12 6.12
C ILE A 336 12.87 -20.71 4.67
N PHE A 337 14.11 -20.36 4.32
CA PHE A 337 14.49 -20.08 2.93
C PHE A 337 14.75 -21.35 2.10
N TRP A 338 14.85 -22.51 2.76
CA TRP A 338 15.07 -23.81 2.14
C TRP A 338 13.82 -24.71 2.15
N GLU A 339 12.75 -24.27 2.80
CA GLU A 339 11.39 -24.82 2.72
C GLU A 339 10.69 -24.32 1.45
#